data_AF-A0A537DC54-F1
#
_entry.id   AF-A0A537DC54-F1
#
_cell.length_a   1.000
_cell.length_b   1.000
_cell.length_c   1.000
_cell.angle_alpha   90.00
_cell.angle_beta   90.00
_cell.angle_gamma   90.00
#
_symmetry.space_group_name_H-M   'P 1'
#
loop_
_entity.id
_entity.type
_entity.pdbx_description
1 polymer ?
#
loop_
_entity_poly.entity_id
_entity_poly.type
_entity_poly.pdbx_seq_one_letter_code
_entity_poly.pdbx_strand_id
1 'polypeptide(L)'
;MPRRAVRRPAKQKTTILFKAGNLPSTPEELFRRVFWKSDFLAGEAHNFWKEVKKAEPSGLPIQAWKDWISKREMSVGQFYNMIHGLVGAGFIEKRDSKWHMSGGFMQELEQMMKVYSSESGYEAR
;
A
#
# COMPACT_ATOMS: atom_id res chain seq x y z
N MET A 1 -29.06 -31.63 5.42
CA MET A 1 -28.33 -30.67 4.57
C MET A 1 -27.12 -30.15 5.34
N PRO A 2 -25.86 -30.47 5.00
CA PRO A 2 -24.72 -29.90 5.71
C PRO A 2 -24.49 -28.45 5.25
N ARG A 3 -24.34 -27.52 6.20
CA ARG A 3 -24.03 -26.11 5.94
C ARG A 3 -22.62 -25.99 5.35
N ARG A 4 -22.52 -25.46 4.13
CA ARG A 4 -21.26 -25.19 3.43
C ARG A 4 -20.47 -24.14 4.22
N ALA A 5 -19.28 -24.50 4.71
CA ALA A 5 -18.40 -23.56 5.40
C ALA A 5 -18.02 -22.40 4.46
N VAL A 6 -18.33 -21.17 4.86
CA VAL A 6 -17.94 -19.97 4.12
C VAL A 6 -16.42 -19.82 4.27
N ARG A 7 -15.67 -20.22 3.24
CA ARG A 7 -14.23 -19.93 3.15
C ARG A 7 -14.06 -18.41 3.11
N ARG A 8 -13.62 -17.83 4.22
CA ARG A 8 -13.18 -16.43 4.25
C ARG A 8 -12.03 -16.30 3.23
N PRO A 9 -12.06 -15.32 2.32
CA PRO A 9 -10.92 -15.10 1.43
C PRO A 9 -9.69 -14.84 2.31
N ALA A 10 -8.60 -15.56 2.05
CA ALA A 10 -7.33 -15.29 2.71
C ALA A 10 -7.00 -13.80 2.50
N LYS A 11 -6.72 -13.06 3.58
CA LYS A 11 -6.15 -11.71 3.45
C LYS A 11 -4.85 -11.86 2.66
N GLN A 12 -4.89 -11.60 1.36
CA GLN A 12 -3.70 -11.54 0.54
C GLN A 12 -2.86 -10.40 1.11
N LYS A 13 -1.82 -10.75 1.86
CA LYS A 13 -0.83 -9.82 2.37
C LYS A 13 0.29 -9.81 1.32
N THR A 14 0.55 -8.66 0.71
CA THR A 14 1.72 -8.52 -0.16
C THR A 14 2.91 -8.25 0.75
N THR A 15 3.79 -9.25 0.88
CA THR A 15 5.00 -9.11 1.69
C THR A 15 5.97 -8.15 1.00
N ILE A 16 6.24 -6.99 1.61
CA ILE A 16 7.41 -6.19 1.25
C ILE A 16 8.62 -6.82 1.92
N LEU A 17 9.56 -7.34 1.13
CA LEU A 17 10.83 -7.84 1.64
C LEU A 17 11.85 -6.71 1.68
N PHE A 18 12.28 -6.33 2.89
CA PHE A 18 13.42 -5.46 3.09
C PHE A 18 14.69 -6.31 3.22
N LYS A 19 15.63 -6.17 2.28
CA LYS A 19 16.93 -6.85 2.32
C LYS A 19 18.02 -5.81 2.62
N ALA A 20 18.88 -6.10 3.60
CA ALA A 20 20.04 -5.26 3.91
C ALA A 20 20.90 -5.00 2.67
N GLY A 21 21.37 -3.76 2.50
CA GLY A 21 22.12 -3.32 1.32
C GLY A 21 21.27 -3.11 0.05
N ASN A 22 19.97 -3.39 0.10
CA ASN A 22 19.04 -3.14 -0.99
C ASN A 22 17.80 -2.44 -0.45
N LEU A 23 17.97 -1.29 0.20
CA LEU A 23 16.86 -0.41 0.60
C LEU A 23 16.54 0.55 -0.55
N PRO A 24 15.26 0.92 -0.77
CA PRO A 24 14.94 1.95 -1.74
C PRO A 24 15.50 3.28 -1.26
N SER A 25 16.21 3.98 -2.13
CA SER A 25 16.84 5.28 -1.81
C SER A 25 15.91 6.46 -2.14
N THR A 26 14.90 6.21 -2.98
CA THR A 26 13.89 7.20 -3.36
C THR A 26 12.47 6.63 -3.24
N PRO A 27 11.45 7.49 -3.09
CA PRO A 27 10.05 7.06 -3.14
C PRO A 27 9.71 6.32 -4.44
N GLU A 28 10.25 6.76 -5.57
CA GLU A 28 10.01 6.14 -6.88
C GLU A 28 10.53 4.69 -6.92
N GLU A 29 11.71 4.43 -6.36
CA GLU A 29 12.24 3.07 -6.24
C GLU A 29 11.36 2.19 -5.35
N LEU A 30 10.82 2.76 -4.27
CA LEU A 30 9.90 2.03 -3.38
C LEU A 30 8.66 1.57 -4.15
N PHE A 31 8.00 2.45 -4.91
CA PHE A 31 6.84 2.07 -5.71
C PHE A 31 7.19 1.11 -6.85
N ARG A 32 8.35 1.29 -7.51
CA ARG A 32 8.82 0.34 -8.54
C ARG A 32 9.03 -1.07 -8.00
N ARG A 33 9.42 -1.23 -6.73
CA ARG A 33 9.56 -2.57 -6.12
C ARG A 33 8.21 -3.25 -5.91
N VAL A 34 7.19 -2.50 -5.51
CA VAL A 34 5.83 -3.01 -5.36
C VAL A 34 5.24 -3.37 -6.72
N PHE A 35 5.44 -2.50 -7.71
CA PHE A 35 4.92 -2.64 -9.07
C PHE A 35 6.01 -3.03 -10.07
N TRP A 36 6.86 -4.00 -9.72
CA TRP A 36 8.05 -4.37 -10.50
C TRP A 36 7.79 -4.81 -11.95
N LYS A 37 6.55 -5.18 -12.27
CA LYS A 37 6.13 -5.56 -13.63
C LYS A 37 5.70 -4.36 -14.49
N SER A 38 5.56 -3.16 -13.93
CA SER A 38 5.02 -2.01 -14.65
C SER A 38 5.43 -0.67 -14.03
N ASP A 39 6.34 0.03 -14.71
CA ASP A 39 6.74 1.39 -14.33
C ASP A 39 5.57 2.38 -14.41
N PHE A 40 4.65 2.17 -15.35
CA PHE A 40 3.42 2.96 -15.44
C PHE A 40 2.59 2.84 -14.16
N LEU A 41 2.33 1.61 -13.70
CA LEU A 41 1.59 1.40 -12.44
C LEU A 41 2.37 1.92 -11.23
N ALA A 42 3.70 1.81 -11.22
CA ALA A 42 4.52 2.39 -10.15
C ALA A 42 4.36 3.91 -10.06
N GLY A 43 4.44 4.61 -11.20
CA GLY A 43 4.25 6.06 -11.28
C GLY A 43 2.85 6.48 -10.86
N GLU A 44 1.83 5.79 -11.37
CA GLU A 44 0.45 6.09 -11.02
C GLU A 44 0.11 5.76 -9.57
N ALA A 45 0.68 4.69 -9.01
CA ALA A 45 0.53 4.37 -7.60
C ALA A 45 1.12 5.47 -6.71
N HIS A 46 2.28 6.00 -7.07
CA HIS A 46 2.89 7.12 -6.35
C HIS A 46 2.02 8.38 -6.44
N ASN A 47 1.48 8.69 -7.62
CA ASN A 47 0.57 9.82 -7.81
C ASN A 47 -0.71 9.65 -6.97
N PHE A 48 -1.33 8.47 -7.01
CA PHE A 48 -2.53 8.17 -6.24
C PHE A 48 -2.29 8.28 -4.74
N TRP A 49 -1.17 7.74 -4.25
CA TRP A 49 -0.77 7.84 -2.86
C TRP A 49 -0.60 9.29 -2.39
N LYS A 50 -0.02 10.17 -3.23
CA LYS A 50 0.08 11.61 -2.95
C LYS A 50 -1.29 12.27 -2.82
N GLU A 51 -2.27 11.90 -3.65
CA GLU A 51 -3.63 12.44 -3.57
C GLU A 51 -4.37 11.94 -2.34
N VAL A 52 -4.20 10.67 -1.95
CA VAL A 52 -4.71 10.15 -0.66
C VAL A 52 -4.12 10.95 0.50
N LYS A 53 -2.79 11.17 0.50
CA LYS A 53 -2.11 11.97 1.52
C LYS A 53 -2.65 13.41 1.61
N LYS A 54 -2.95 14.05 0.48
CA LYS A 54 -3.54 15.40 0.45
C LYS A 54 -4.98 15.43 0.97
N ALA A 55 -5.72 14.33 0.82
CA ALA A 55 -7.09 14.21 1.29
C ALA A 55 -7.20 13.91 2.80
N GLU A 56 -6.10 13.59 3.47
CA GLU A 56 -6.09 13.41 4.93
C GLU A 56 -6.40 14.72 5.67
N PRO A 57 -7.12 14.67 6.81
CA PRO A 57 -7.64 13.48 7.50
C PRO A 57 -8.98 12.96 6.95
N SER A 58 -9.53 13.61 5.93
CA SER A 58 -10.88 13.32 5.43
C SER A 58 -10.98 12.07 4.57
N GLY A 59 -9.86 11.62 4.00
CA GLY A 59 -9.77 10.46 3.11
C GLY A 59 -10.24 10.74 1.68
N LEU A 60 -9.73 9.97 0.74
CA LEU A 60 -10.11 10.04 -0.67
C LEU A 60 -11.31 9.11 -0.95
N PRO A 61 -12.45 9.59 -1.48
CA PRO A 61 -13.59 8.72 -1.78
C PRO A 61 -13.23 7.54 -2.68
N ILE A 62 -13.78 6.35 -2.43
CA ILE A 62 -13.49 5.17 -3.26
C ILE A 62 -13.87 5.41 -4.72
N GLN A 63 -14.93 6.17 -4.98
CA GLN A 63 -15.42 6.52 -6.31
C GLN A 63 -14.44 7.40 -7.11
N ALA A 64 -13.37 7.93 -6.50
CA ALA A 64 -12.32 8.68 -7.17
C ALA A 64 -11.67 7.90 -8.32
N TRP A 65 -11.81 6.57 -8.35
CA TRP A 65 -11.38 5.75 -9.49
C TRP A 65 -11.94 6.25 -10.83
N LYS A 66 -13.19 6.74 -10.86
CA LYS A 66 -13.84 7.22 -12.10
C LYS A 66 -13.12 8.42 -12.69
N ASP A 67 -12.75 9.37 -11.82
CA ASP A 67 -12.01 10.56 -12.23
C ASP A 67 -10.55 10.22 -12.52
N TRP A 68 -10.00 9.20 -11.85
CA TRP A 68 -8.64 8.74 -12.06
C TRP A 68 -8.48 8.13 -13.45
N ILE A 69 -9.34 7.18 -13.83
CA ILE A 69 -9.29 6.49 -15.13
C ILE A 69 -9.67 7.40 -16.31
N SER A 70 -10.39 8.49 -16.07
CA SER A 70 -10.74 9.43 -17.14
C SER A 70 -9.61 10.42 -17.44
N LYS A 71 -8.81 10.76 -16.42
CA LYS A 71 -7.67 11.69 -16.53
C LYS A 71 -6.34 11.00 -16.84
N ARG A 72 -6.30 9.68 -16.81
CA ARG A 72 -5.12 8.85 -17.00
C ARG A 72 -5.51 7.76 -17.98
N GLU A 73 -4.65 7.43 -18.94
CA GLU A 73 -4.87 6.35 -19.92
C GLU A 73 -4.80 4.96 -19.25
N MET A 74 -5.66 4.73 -18.25
CA MET A 74 -5.65 3.58 -17.37
C MET A 74 -7.00 2.89 -17.44
N SER A 75 -6.98 1.58 -17.67
CA SER A 75 -8.18 0.76 -17.58
C SER A 75 -8.64 0.56 -16.13
N VAL A 76 -9.92 0.23 -15.96
CA VAL A 76 -10.50 -0.15 -14.66
C VAL A 76 -9.73 -1.31 -14.02
N GLY A 77 -9.30 -2.31 -14.80
CA GLY A 77 -8.54 -3.45 -14.30
C GLY A 77 -7.15 -3.05 -13.79
N GLN A 78 -6.45 -2.15 -14.49
CA GLN A 78 -5.18 -1.60 -14.05
C GLN A 78 -5.32 -0.80 -12.75
N PHE A 79 -6.39 0.00 -12.64
CA PHE A 79 -6.68 0.74 -11.42
C PHE A 79 -6.88 -0.21 -10.23
N TYR A 80 -7.69 -1.25 -10.37
CA TYR A 80 -7.88 -2.22 -9.28
C TYR A 80 -6.59 -2.95 -8.92
N ASN A 81 -5.78 -3.34 -9.92
CA ASN A 81 -4.47 -3.93 -9.65
C ASN A 81 -3.55 -2.98 -8.87
N MET A 82 -3.53 -1.70 -9.24
CA MET A 82 -2.79 -0.65 -8.53
C MET A 82 -3.26 -0.52 -7.07
N ILE A 83 -4.56 -0.42 -6.84
CA ILE A 83 -5.14 -0.34 -5.49
C ILE A 83 -4.82 -1.59 -4.67
N HIS A 84 -4.93 -2.78 -5.26
CA HIS A 84 -4.56 -4.03 -4.57
C HIS A 84 -3.08 -4.06 -4.20
N GLY A 85 -2.19 -3.56 -5.06
CA GLY A 85 -0.78 -3.41 -4.74
C GLY A 85 -0.55 -2.46 -3.58
N LEU A 86 -1.17 -1.27 -3.60
CA LEU A 86 -1.05 -0.26 -2.53
C LEU A 86 -1.58 -0.76 -1.18
N VAL A 87 -2.76 -1.40 -1.17
CA VAL A 87 -3.36 -1.97 0.04
C VAL A 87 -2.53 -3.15 0.54
N GLY A 88 -2.17 -4.07 -0.36
CA GLY A 88 -1.44 -5.27 -0.02
C GLY A 88 -0.06 -4.96 0.57
N ALA A 89 0.58 -3.91 0.07
CA ALA A 89 1.88 -3.44 0.52
C ALA A 89 1.79 -2.44 1.69
N GLY A 90 0.59 -2.19 2.23
CA GLY A 90 0.41 -1.39 3.44
C GLY A 90 0.59 0.12 3.25
N PHE A 91 0.50 0.65 2.03
CA PHE A 91 0.57 2.10 1.79
C PHE A 91 -0.74 2.82 2.12
N ILE A 92 -1.86 2.18 1.80
CA ILE A 92 -3.20 2.72 2.01
C ILE A 92 -4.11 1.66 2.63
N GLU A 93 -5.18 2.12 3.27
CA GLU A 93 -6.24 1.27 3.80
C GLU A 93 -7.62 1.84 3.43
N LYS A 94 -8.64 0.99 3.51
CA LYS A 94 -10.04 1.39 3.31
C LYS A 94 -10.70 1.64 4.66
N ARG A 95 -11.22 2.85 4.87
CA ARG A 95 -11.98 3.25 6.07
C ARG A 95 -13.18 4.09 5.64
N ASP A 96 -14.37 3.80 6.15
CA ASP A 96 -15.61 4.56 5.87
C ASP A 96 -15.87 4.86 4.39
N SER A 97 -15.64 3.86 3.52
CA SER A 97 -15.76 3.98 2.06
C SER A 97 -14.84 5.02 1.41
N LYS A 98 -13.71 5.30 2.07
CA LYS A 98 -12.63 6.14 1.59
C LYS A 98 -11.29 5.42 1.71
N TRP A 99 -10.34 5.85 0.90
CA TRP A 99 -8.94 5.50 0.99
C TRP A 99 -8.25 6.45 1.94
N HIS A 100 -7.51 5.88 2.88
CA HIS A 100 -6.67 6.59 3.82
C HIS A 100 -5.26 6.04 3.76
N MET A 101 -4.31 6.85 4.23
CA MET A 101 -2.97 6.40 4.54
C MET A 101 -3.04 5.29 5.59
N SER A 102 -2.31 4.20 5.35
CA SER A 102 -2.27 3.08 6.30
C SER A 102 -1.55 3.49 7.58
N GLY A 103 -2.31 3.73 8.65
CA GLY A 103 -1.73 3.97 9.97
C GLY A 103 -1.16 2.68 10.58
N GLY A 104 -1.81 1.54 10.34
CA GLY A 104 -1.41 0.26 10.91
C GLY A 104 -0.03 -0.21 10.44
N PHE A 105 0.29 -0.03 9.15
CA PHE A 105 1.60 -0.46 8.64
C PHE A 105 2.76 0.33 9.24
N MET A 106 2.60 1.64 9.44
CA MET A 106 3.62 2.46 10.12
C MET A 106 3.84 2.00 11.57
N GLN A 107 2.76 1.73 12.29
CA GLN A 107 2.83 1.21 13.66
C GLN A 107 3.53 -0.17 13.72
N GLU A 108 3.26 -1.05 12.75
CA GLU A 108 3.94 -2.34 12.64
C GLU A 108 5.45 -2.16 12.39
N LEU A 109 5.85 -1.23 11.51
CA LEU A 109 7.27 -0.93 11.26
C LEU A 109 7.95 -0.35 12.51
N GLU A 110 7.31 0.60 13.21
CA GLU A 110 7.81 1.16 14.46
C GLU A 110 8.00 0.08 15.54
N GLN A 111 7.04 -0.83 15.66
CA GLN A 111 7.14 -1.96 16.58
C GLN A 111 8.28 -2.91 16.21
N MET A 112 8.47 -3.22 14.92
CA MET A 112 9.57 -4.05 14.45
C MET A 112 10.94 -3.41 14.74
N MET A 113 11.08 -2.10 14.50
CA MET A 113 12.30 -1.37 14.85
C MET A 113 12.57 -1.43 16.35
N LYS A 114 11.55 -1.18 17.18
CA LYS A 114 11.68 -1.24 18.64
C LYS A 114 12.19 -2.60 19.12
N VAL A 115 11.59 -3.69 18.64
CA VAL A 115 11.98 -5.06 19.02
C VAL A 115 13.37 -5.41 18.50
N TYR A 116 13.70 -5.04 17.26
CA TYR A 116 15.02 -5.32 16.70
C TYR A 116 16.13 -4.54 17.42
N SER A 117 15.89 -3.26 17.75
CA SER A 117 16.81 -2.45 18.54
C SER A 117 17.07 -3.03 19.92
N SER A 118 16.03 -3.51 20.62
CA SER A 118 16.21 -4.11 21.96
C SER A 118 17.06 -5.39 21.93
N GLU A 119 16.90 -6.22 20.89
CA GLU A 119 17.67 -7.46 20.75
C GLU A 119 19.11 -7.23 20.27
N SER A 120 19.32 -6.23 19.41
CA SER A 120 20.64 -5.95 18.82
C SER A 120 21.51 -5.00 19.66
N GLY A 121 20.94 -4.34 20.67
CA GLY A 121 21.60 -3.24 21.39
C GLY A 121 21.80 -1.99 20.52
N TYR A 122 21.10 -1.89 19.38
CA TYR A 122 21.18 -0.75 18.48
C TYR A 122 20.32 0.41 18.99
N GLU A 123 20.99 1.44 19.52
CA GLU A 123 20.40 2.73 19.84
C GLU A 123 20.40 3.60 18.56
N ALA A 124 19.21 3.94 18.06
CA ALA A 124 19.10 4.90 16.97
C ALA A 124 19.64 6.26 17.46
N ARG A 125 20.67 6.78 16.78
CA ARG A 125 21.23 8.11 17.03
C ARG A 125 20.40 9.20 16.37
#